data_AF-X1D5K2-F1
#
_entry.id   AF-X1D5K2-F1
#
_cell.length_a   1.000
_cell.length_b   1.000
_cell.length_c   1.000
_cell.angle_alpha   90.00
_cell.angle_beta   90.00
_cell.angle_gamma   90.00
#
_symmetry.space_group_name_H-M   'P 1'
#
loop_
_entity.id
_entity.type
_entity.pdbx_description
1 polymer ?
#
loop_
_entity_poly.entity_id
_entity_poly.type
_entity_poly.pdbx_seq_one_letter_code
_entity_poly.pdbx_strand_id
1 'polypeptide(L)'
;SDGDVSAEVIATDFEGMIREGEALASLNPQIVVKLPMIKDGVKACKYFSDKGIKTNVTLIFSAGQALLAAKAGATYMSPFIGRLDDISTDGLGLISEIRLIYDNYGFETQILAASVRHTMHIMDCAKIGADVMTGPLSAIEGLLKHPLTDIGLAQFLADYKKGN
;
A
#
# COMPACT_ATOMS: atom_id res chain seq x y z
N SER A 1 12.11 10.73 -9.86
CA SER A 1 10.67 10.40 -9.99
C SER A 1 9.93 11.25 -8.99
N ASP A 2 8.68 11.62 -9.27
CA ASP A 2 7.90 12.54 -8.43
C ASP A 2 7.00 11.81 -7.42
N GLY A 3 7.32 10.56 -7.09
CA GLY A 3 6.47 9.69 -6.25
C GLY A 3 6.89 9.66 -4.79
N ASP A 4 5.92 9.40 -3.91
CA ASP A 4 6.16 9.25 -2.47
C ASP A 4 7.01 8.02 -2.15
N VAL A 5 7.91 8.15 -1.17
CA VAL A 5 8.82 7.10 -0.71
C VAL A 5 8.60 6.86 0.79
N SER A 6 8.11 5.68 1.15
CA SER A 6 7.94 5.30 2.57
C SER A 6 9.29 4.95 3.21
N ALA A 7 9.65 5.63 4.29
CA ALA A 7 10.85 5.36 5.09
C ALA A 7 10.46 5.04 6.54
N GLU A 8 10.98 3.95 7.09
CA GLU A 8 10.53 3.36 8.35
C GLU A 8 11.40 3.79 9.53
N VAL A 9 10.73 4.18 10.62
CA VAL A 9 11.38 4.37 11.92
C VAL A 9 11.71 3.01 12.54
N ILE A 10 12.76 2.96 13.37
CA ILE A 10 13.18 1.74 14.08
C ILE A 10 12.71 1.77 15.53
N ALA A 11 12.61 2.95 16.13
CA ALA A 11 12.13 3.13 17.49
C ALA A 11 10.72 2.57 17.70
N THR A 12 10.47 2.06 18.91
CA THR A 12 9.18 1.49 19.31
C THR A 12 8.45 2.33 20.36
N ASP A 13 9.10 3.36 20.90
CA ASP A 13 8.53 4.34 21.83
C ASP A 13 8.22 5.66 21.12
N PHE A 14 7.28 6.42 21.68
CA PHE A 14 6.80 7.67 21.09
C PHE A 14 7.94 8.67 20.83
N GLU A 15 8.78 8.98 21.81
CA GLU A 15 9.84 10.00 21.67
C GLU A 15 10.88 9.62 20.61
N GLY A 16 11.26 8.33 20.57
CA GLY A 16 12.14 7.79 19.56
C GLY A 16 11.57 7.91 18.15
N MET A 17 10.30 7.55 17.94
CA MET A 17 9.65 7.64 16.64
C MET A 17 9.56 9.09 16.13
N ILE A 18 9.33 10.04 17.03
CA ILE A 18 9.26 11.47 16.67
C ILE A 18 10.60 11.95 16.16
N ARG A 19 11.67 11.70 16.93
CA ARG A 19 13.04 12.09 16.59
C ARG A 19 13.48 11.49 15.25
N GLU A 20 13.25 10.19 15.04
CA GLU A 20 13.62 9.50 13.80
C GLU A 20 12.76 9.96 12.62
N GLY A 21 11.45 10.08 12.82
CA GLY A 21 10.53 10.48 11.76
C GLY A 21 10.72 11.93 11.29
N GLU A 22 11.01 12.87 12.20
CA GLU A 22 11.35 14.25 11.81
C GLU A 22 12.67 14.31 11.04
N ALA A 23 13.68 13.52 11.45
CA ALA A 23 14.93 13.41 10.70
C ALA A 23 14.69 12.87 9.29
N LEU A 24 13.89 11.80 9.16
CA LEU A 24 13.52 11.23 7.85
C LEU A 24 12.77 12.24 6.97
N ALA A 25 11.74 12.89 7.52
CA ALA A 25 10.93 13.87 6.79
C ALA A 25 11.75 15.08 6.30
N SER A 26 12.81 15.45 7.02
CA SER A 26 13.70 16.55 6.62
C SER A 26 14.57 16.25 5.40
N LEU A 27 14.75 14.97 5.03
CA LEU A 27 15.62 14.57 3.93
C LEU A 27 15.06 14.95 2.56
N ASN A 28 13.74 14.81 2.37
CA ASN A 28 13.07 15.09 1.12
C ASN A 28 11.54 15.20 1.32
N PRO A 29 10.84 16.15 0.67
CA PRO A 29 9.38 16.29 0.76
C PRO A 29 8.56 15.08 0.28
N GLN A 30 9.16 14.15 -0.47
CA GLN A 30 8.53 12.90 -0.90
C GLN A 30 8.53 11.81 0.18
N ILE A 31 9.26 12.02 1.30
CA ILE A 31 9.32 11.03 2.36
C ILE A 31 7.96 10.94 3.07
N VAL A 32 7.49 9.69 3.19
CA VAL A 32 6.35 9.32 4.02
C VAL A 32 6.89 8.55 5.21
N VAL A 33 6.70 9.08 6.42
CA VAL A 33 7.21 8.46 7.65
C VAL A 33 6.36 7.23 7.96
N LYS A 34 6.99 6.05 7.91
CA LYS A 34 6.31 4.78 8.11
C LYS A 34 6.38 4.36 9.57
N LEU A 35 5.23 4.09 10.16
CA LEU A 35 5.04 3.86 11.60
C LEU A 35 4.34 2.52 11.83
N PRO A 36 4.77 1.68 12.78
CA PRO A 36 4.08 0.43 13.06
C PRO A 36 2.73 0.67 13.77
N MET A 37 1.76 -0.19 13.49
CA MET A 37 0.46 -0.22 14.19
C MET A 37 0.61 -0.69 15.65
N ILE A 38 1.07 0.21 16.51
CA ILE A 38 1.15 0.07 17.97
C ILE A 38 0.68 1.36 18.64
N LYS A 39 0.42 1.33 19.96
CA LYS A 39 -0.07 2.50 20.71
C LYS A 39 0.75 3.77 20.46
N ASP A 40 2.07 3.68 20.59
CA ASP A 40 2.94 4.84 20.38
C ASP A 40 3.10 5.22 18.91
N GLY A 41 2.97 4.26 17.98
CA GLY A 41 2.91 4.53 16.54
C GLY A 41 1.66 5.31 16.13
N VAL A 42 0.50 5.00 16.73
CA VAL A 42 -0.74 5.78 16.52
C VAL A 42 -0.61 7.19 17.09
N LYS A 43 0.00 7.35 18.28
CA LYS A 43 0.30 8.68 18.84
C LYS A 43 1.26 9.47 17.94
N ALA A 44 2.33 8.83 17.46
CA ALA A 44 3.29 9.45 16.55
C ALA A 44 2.62 9.86 15.23
N CYS A 45 1.73 9.01 14.69
CA CYS A 45 0.95 9.33 13.49
C CYS A 45 0.15 10.63 13.68
N LYS A 46 -0.53 10.78 14.83
CA LYS A 46 -1.28 12.00 15.15
C LYS A 46 -0.39 13.23 15.25
N TYR A 47 0.78 13.09 15.87
CA TYR A 47 1.75 14.19 15.95
C TYR A 47 2.22 14.65 14.56
N PHE A 48 2.58 13.70 13.69
CA PHE A 48 3.09 14.02 12.35
C PHE A 48 1.99 14.60 11.46
N SER A 49 0.77 14.05 11.53
CA SER A 49 -0.37 14.55 10.75
C SER A 49 -0.75 15.99 11.14
N ASP A 50 -0.71 16.33 12.44
CA ASP A 50 -0.92 17.72 12.92
C ASP A 50 0.11 18.71 12.38
N LYS A 51 1.30 18.22 12.00
CA LYS A 51 2.38 19.01 11.39
C LYS A 51 2.36 18.97 9.86
N GLY A 52 1.40 18.28 9.24
CA GLY A 52 1.35 18.09 7.79
C GLY A 52 2.45 17.17 7.25
N ILE A 53 3.10 16.37 8.10
CA ILE A 53 4.09 15.37 7.68
C ILE A 53 3.35 14.10 7.28
N LYS A 54 3.59 13.63 6.04
CA LYS A 54 2.93 12.42 5.52
C LYS A 54 3.35 11.19 6.31
N THR A 55 2.39 10.32 6.58
CA THR A 55 2.62 9.07 7.32
C THR A 55 2.04 7.84 6.62
N ASN A 56 2.68 6.70 6.82
CA ASN A 56 2.18 5.39 6.41
C ASN A 56 2.14 4.45 7.61
N VAL A 57 0.94 4.15 8.12
CA VAL A 57 0.80 3.22 9.25
C VAL A 57 0.81 1.78 8.73
N THR A 58 1.83 1.01 9.12
CA THR A 58 2.12 -0.34 8.61
C THR A 58 1.78 -1.44 9.61
N LEU A 59 1.90 -2.71 9.19
CA LEU A 59 1.59 -3.90 10.00
C LEU A 59 0.12 -3.94 10.44
N ILE A 60 -0.77 -3.58 9.53
CA ILE A 60 -2.23 -3.66 9.75
C ILE A 60 -2.73 -5.04 9.31
N PHE A 61 -3.51 -5.67 10.18
CA PHE A 61 -4.07 -7.01 10.00
C PHE A 61 -5.56 -7.07 10.36
N SER A 62 -6.19 -5.94 10.68
CA SER A 62 -7.64 -5.86 10.94
C SER A 62 -8.24 -4.51 10.58
N ALA A 63 -9.54 -4.48 10.31
CA ALA A 63 -10.27 -3.26 10.00
C ALA A 63 -10.30 -2.27 11.18
N GLY A 64 -10.31 -2.77 12.42
CA GLY A 64 -10.22 -1.92 13.62
C GLY A 64 -8.89 -1.16 13.71
N GLN A 65 -7.78 -1.80 13.32
CA GLN A 65 -6.49 -1.14 13.20
C GLN A 65 -6.49 -0.08 12.10
N ALA A 66 -7.03 -0.40 10.91
CA ALA A 66 -7.19 0.56 9.82
C ALA A 66 -8.02 1.80 10.24
N LEU A 67 -9.09 1.60 11.02
CA LEU A 67 -9.90 2.68 11.56
C LEU A 67 -9.11 3.60 12.50
N LEU A 68 -8.24 3.04 13.35
CA LEU A 68 -7.37 3.82 14.23
C LEU A 68 -6.35 4.64 13.44
N ALA A 69 -5.73 4.06 12.40
CA ALA A 69 -4.79 4.77 11.54
C ALA A 69 -5.47 5.99 10.87
N ALA A 70 -6.64 5.79 10.27
CA ALA A 70 -7.39 6.88 9.66
C ALA A 70 -7.77 7.99 10.65
N LYS A 71 -8.27 7.61 11.84
CA LYS A 71 -8.62 8.59 12.89
C LYS A 71 -7.41 9.34 13.46
N ALA A 72 -6.20 8.77 13.36
CA ALA A 72 -4.96 9.46 13.70
C ALA A 72 -4.46 10.39 12.59
N GLY A 73 -5.14 10.44 11.44
CA GLY A 73 -4.78 11.30 10.31
C GLY A 73 -3.66 10.72 9.44
N ALA A 74 -3.58 9.39 9.31
CA ALA A 74 -2.61 8.77 8.42
C ALA A 74 -2.83 9.19 6.97
N THR A 75 -1.74 9.44 6.22
CA THR A 75 -1.84 9.64 4.76
C THR A 75 -2.12 8.32 4.06
N TYR A 76 -1.36 7.29 4.45
CA TYR A 76 -1.53 5.92 3.99
C TYR A 76 -1.66 4.98 5.17
N MET A 77 -2.31 3.86 4.92
CA MET A 77 -2.29 2.72 5.82
C MET A 77 -2.00 1.45 5.01
N SER A 78 -1.16 0.56 5.55
CA SER A 78 -0.68 -0.64 4.83
C SER A 78 -1.16 -1.94 5.47
N PRO A 79 -2.20 -2.61 4.93
CA PRO A 79 -2.64 -3.92 5.37
C PRO A 79 -1.81 -5.02 4.68
N PHE A 80 -1.38 -6.03 5.42
CA PHE A 80 -0.44 -7.04 4.92
C PHE A 80 -1.18 -8.31 4.46
N ILE A 81 -1.80 -8.23 3.28
CA ILE A 81 -2.72 -9.27 2.78
C ILE A 81 -2.05 -10.63 2.59
N GLY A 82 -0.88 -10.66 1.94
CA GLY A 82 -0.18 -11.92 1.70
C GLY A 82 0.48 -12.52 2.93
N ARG A 83 0.41 -11.90 4.11
CA ARG A 83 0.75 -12.55 5.39
C ARG A 83 -0.48 -13.15 6.06
N LEU A 84 -1.68 -12.62 5.78
CA LEU A 84 -2.94 -13.23 6.19
C LEU A 84 -3.17 -14.52 5.40
N ASP A 85 -2.92 -14.49 4.09
CA ASP A 85 -3.08 -15.68 3.24
C ASP A 85 -2.15 -16.83 3.70
N ASP A 86 -0.92 -16.51 4.13
CA ASP A 86 0.06 -17.47 4.66
C ASP A 86 -0.47 -18.22 5.91
N ILE A 87 -1.42 -17.64 6.64
CA ILE A 87 -2.07 -18.24 7.83
C ILE A 87 -3.54 -18.62 7.55
N SER A 88 -3.88 -18.83 6.27
CA SER A 88 -5.22 -19.26 5.82
C SER A 88 -6.34 -18.29 6.21
N THR A 89 -6.03 -16.99 6.27
CA THR A 89 -7.00 -15.91 6.48
C THR A 89 -7.13 -15.10 5.20
N ASP A 90 -8.35 -14.77 4.79
CA ASP A 90 -8.61 -14.02 3.55
C ASP A 90 -8.07 -12.57 3.65
N GLY A 91 -6.92 -12.32 3.03
CA GLY A 91 -6.33 -10.98 3.00
C GLY A 91 -7.10 -9.99 2.13
N LEU A 92 -7.76 -10.44 1.05
CA LEU A 92 -8.56 -9.58 0.19
C LEU A 92 -9.88 -9.18 0.85
N GLY A 93 -10.47 -10.07 1.65
CA GLY A 93 -11.60 -9.76 2.52
C GLY A 93 -11.33 -8.55 3.42
N LEU A 94 -10.13 -8.47 4.00
CA LEU A 94 -9.73 -7.31 4.81
C LEU A 94 -9.71 -6.00 4.01
N ILE A 95 -9.23 -6.01 2.75
CA ILE A 95 -9.25 -4.81 1.91
C ILE A 95 -10.68 -4.34 1.66
N SER A 96 -11.59 -5.28 1.38
CA SER A 96 -13.01 -5.00 1.16
C SER A 96 -13.68 -4.37 2.38
N GLU A 97 -13.43 -4.93 3.57
CA GLU A 97 -13.93 -4.35 4.83
C GLU A 97 -13.42 -2.93 5.07
N ILE A 98 -12.12 -2.71 4.88
CA ILE A 98 -11.49 -1.39 5.06
C ILE A 98 -12.09 -0.40 4.07
N ARG A 99 -12.23 -0.77 2.79
CA ARG A 99 -12.81 0.09 1.74
C ARG A 99 -14.22 0.51 2.12
N LEU A 100 -15.07 -0.44 2.49
CA LEU A 100 -16.44 -0.16 2.94
C LEU A 100 -16.47 0.83 4.11
N ILE A 101 -15.63 0.62 5.13
CA ILE A 101 -15.54 1.52 6.29
C ILE A 101 -15.08 2.91 5.85
N TYR A 102 -14.05 3.00 5.02
CA TYR A 102 -13.49 4.28 4.60
C TYR A 102 -14.48 5.08 3.76
N ASP A 103 -15.25 4.42 2.90
CA ASP A 103 -16.31 5.05 2.12
C ASP A 103 -17.47 5.53 3.00
N ASN A 104 -17.86 4.75 4.00
CA ASN A 104 -18.94 5.11 4.93
C ASN A 104 -18.61 6.37 5.76
N TYR A 105 -17.35 6.57 6.14
CA TYR A 105 -16.91 7.71 6.95
C TYR A 105 -16.27 8.83 6.13
N GLY A 106 -16.05 8.63 4.83
CA GLY A 106 -15.35 9.58 3.97
C GLY A 106 -13.90 9.82 4.41
N PHE A 107 -13.18 8.77 4.83
CA PHE A 107 -11.77 8.93 5.19
C PHE A 107 -10.91 9.20 3.95
N GLU A 108 -10.03 10.20 4.05
CA GLU A 108 -9.06 10.54 3.01
C GLU A 108 -7.77 9.69 3.09
N THR A 109 -7.58 8.94 4.18
CA THR A 109 -6.47 7.99 4.31
C THR A 109 -6.55 6.96 3.19
N GLN A 110 -5.44 6.77 2.48
CA GLN A 110 -5.37 5.86 1.34
C GLN A 110 -5.04 4.43 1.79
N ILE A 111 -5.77 3.47 1.23
CA ILE A 111 -5.56 2.03 1.40
C ILE A 111 -4.38 1.62 0.50
N LEU A 112 -3.22 1.41 1.12
CA LEU A 112 -2.01 0.94 0.44
C LEU A 112 -1.90 -0.58 0.61
N ALA A 113 -2.51 -1.37 -0.27
CA ALA A 113 -2.44 -2.82 -0.21
C ALA A 113 -0.98 -3.31 -0.27
N ALA A 114 -0.50 -3.89 0.84
CA ALA A 114 0.89 -4.30 1.01
C ALA A 114 1.02 -5.82 1.18
N SER A 115 2.25 -6.31 1.11
CA SER A 115 2.51 -7.76 1.10
C SER A 115 1.81 -8.48 -0.08
N VAL A 116 1.67 -7.80 -1.23
CA VAL A 116 1.23 -8.39 -2.49
C VAL A 116 2.21 -9.48 -2.93
N ARG A 117 1.70 -10.65 -3.34
CA ARG A 117 2.53 -11.82 -3.70
C ARG A 117 2.51 -12.16 -5.19
N HIS A 118 1.37 -11.94 -5.84
CA HIS A 118 1.15 -12.36 -7.22
C HIS A 118 0.20 -11.40 -7.94
N THR A 119 0.14 -11.52 -9.27
CA THR A 119 -0.68 -10.70 -10.18
C THR A 119 -2.13 -10.59 -9.72
N MET A 120 -2.74 -11.68 -9.25
CA MET A 120 -4.15 -11.66 -8.83
C MET A 120 -4.43 -10.78 -7.61
N HIS A 121 -3.49 -10.61 -6.67
CA HIS A 121 -3.67 -9.63 -5.59
C HIS A 121 -3.79 -8.22 -6.14
N ILE A 122 -2.96 -7.87 -7.14
CA ILE A 122 -3.02 -6.54 -7.76
C ILE A 122 -4.38 -6.34 -8.42
N MET A 123 -4.82 -7.32 -9.21
CA MET A 123 -6.10 -7.24 -9.93
C MET A 123 -7.29 -7.14 -8.96
N ASP A 124 -7.31 -7.93 -7.90
CA ASP A 124 -8.44 -7.98 -6.99
C ASP A 124 -8.46 -6.78 -6.02
N CYS A 125 -7.30 -6.30 -5.55
CA CYS A 125 -7.22 -5.02 -4.85
C CYS A 125 -7.73 -3.86 -5.71
N ALA A 126 -7.38 -3.83 -7.00
CA ALA A 126 -7.86 -2.81 -7.93
C ALA A 126 -9.39 -2.87 -8.14
N LYS A 127 -9.98 -4.07 -8.24
CA LYS A 127 -11.45 -4.25 -8.34
C LYS A 127 -12.17 -3.81 -7.08
N ILE A 128 -11.60 -4.09 -5.91
CA ILE A 128 -12.18 -3.69 -4.62
C ILE A 128 -12.11 -2.17 -4.44
N GLY A 129 -11.07 -1.51 -4.96
CA GLY A 129 -10.86 -0.07 -4.84
C GLY A 129 -9.82 0.31 -3.79
N ALA A 130 -8.77 -0.50 -3.62
CA ALA A 130 -7.57 -0.05 -2.93
C ALA A 130 -6.93 1.12 -3.70
N ASP A 131 -6.50 2.16 -2.99
CA ASP A 131 -5.99 3.38 -3.61
C ASP A 131 -4.58 3.20 -4.18
N VAL A 132 -3.76 2.41 -3.49
CA VAL A 132 -2.37 2.11 -3.85
C VAL A 132 -2.10 0.63 -3.59
N MET A 133 -1.16 0.05 -4.34
CA MET A 133 -0.57 -1.25 -4.00
C MET A 133 0.95 -1.10 -3.85
N THR A 134 1.58 -1.99 -3.09
CA THR A 134 3.03 -2.19 -3.10
C THR A 134 3.35 -3.68 -3.10
N GLY A 135 4.27 -4.07 -3.98
CA GLY A 135 4.58 -5.48 -4.22
C GLY A 135 5.88 -5.67 -5.00
N PRO A 136 6.32 -6.92 -5.15
CA PRO A 136 7.53 -7.25 -5.89
C PRO A 136 7.37 -6.97 -7.38
N LEU A 137 8.47 -6.62 -8.04
CA LEU A 137 8.52 -6.38 -9.49
C LEU A 137 7.94 -7.55 -10.29
N SER A 138 8.16 -8.79 -9.85
CA SER A 138 7.65 -10.00 -10.52
C SER A 138 6.12 -10.06 -10.62
N ALA A 139 5.39 -9.59 -9.61
CA ALA A 139 3.93 -9.54 -9.66
C ALA A 139 3.45 -8.47 -10.64
N ILE A 140 4.16 -7.34 -10.73
CA ILE A 140 3.86 -6.24 -11.65
C ILE A 140 4.15 -6.65 -13.09
N GLU A 141 5.33 -7.18 -13.38
CA GLU A 141 5.69 -7.68 -14.71
C GLU A 141 4.80 -8.83 -15.16
N GLY A 142 4.24 -9.59 -14.21
CA GLY A 142 3.21 -10.60 -14.47
C GLY A 142 1.96 -10.04 -15.15
N LEU A 143 1.62 -8.77 -14.94
CA LEU A 143 0.47 -8.12 -15.59
C LEU A 143 0.69 -7.87 -17.09
N LEU A 144 1.94 -7.81 -17.54
CA LEU A 144 2.28 -7.59 -18.95
C LEU A 144 2.13 -8.87 -19.80
N LYS A 145 1.98 -10.04 -19.15
CA LYS A 145 2.06 -11.35 -19.80
C LYS A 145 0.66 -11.91 -20.06
N HIS A 146 0.36 -12.19 -21.32
CA HIS A 146 -0.83 -12.94 -21.71
C HIS A 146 -0.56 -13.74 -23.00
N PRO A 147 -0.75 -15.08 -23.03
CA PRO A 147 -0.40 -15.90 -24.20
C PRO A 147 -1.06 -15.44 -25.50
N LEU A 148 -2.30 -14.94 -25.45
CA LEU A 148 -2.97 -14.43 -26.65
C LEU A 148 -2.38 -13.12 -27.16
N THR A 149 -1.74 -12.31 -26.30
CA THR A 149 -1.00 -11.12 -26.74
C THR A 149 0.22 -11.55 -27.55
N ASP A 150 0.96 -12.55 -27.06
CA ASP A 150 2.15 -13.07 -27.75
C ASP A 150 1.77 -13.71 -29.10
N ILE A 151 0.73 -14.55 -29.11
CA ILE A 151 0.22 -15.20 -30.31
C ILE A 151 -0.28 -14.16 -31.33
N GLY A 152 -1.04 -13.17 -30.87
CA GLY A 152 -1.57 -12.11 -31.72
C GLY A 152 -0.46 -11.27 -32.36
N LEU A 153 0.54 -10.86 -31.57
CA LEU A 153 1.69 -10.11 -32.07
C LEU A 153 2.49 -10.92 -33.10
N ALA A 154 2.73 -12.21 -32.84
CA ALA A 154 3.42 -13.09 -33.78
C ALA A 154 2.67 -13.21 -35.11
N GLN A 155 1.35 -13.34 -35.06
CA GLN A 155 0.50 -13.41 -36.26
C GLN A 155 0.56 -12.11 -37.06
N PHE A 156 0.44 -10.93 -36.41
CA PHE A 156 0.56 -9.63 -37.08
C PHE A 156 1.89 -9.47 -37.82
N LEU A 157 2.99 -9.87 -37.19
CA LEU A 157 4.33 -9.80 -37.79
C LEU A 157 4.49 -10.80 -38.95
N ALA A 158 3.85 -11.96 -38.89
CA ALA A 158 3.88 -12.95 -39.98
C ALA A 158 3.10 -12.46 -41.21
N ASP A 159 1.93 -11.84 -41.01
CA ASP A 159 1.10 -11.35 -42.11
C ASP A 159 1.73 -10.13 -42.80
N TYR A 160 2.35 -9.22 -42.03
CA TYR A 160 3.08 -8.09 -42.60
C TYR A 160 4.22 -8.51 -43.55
N LYS A 161 4.90 -9.63 -43.24
CA LYS A 161 5.97 -10.18 -44.09
C LYS A 161 5.47 -10.86 -45.36
N LYS A 162 4.19 -11.22 -45.44
CA LYS A 162 3.58 -11.85 -46.63
C LYS A 162 2.97 -10.83 -47.59
N GLY A 163 2.58 -9.66 -47.08
CA GLY A 163 1.92 -8.59 -47.84
C GLY A 163 2.85 -7.54 -48.46
N ASN A 164 4.16 -7.63 -48.22
CA ASN A 164 5.25 -6.87 -48.86
C ASN A 164 6.19 -7.85 -49.57
#